data_AF-A0A2N2HHI9-F1
#
_entry.id   AF-A0A2N2HHI9-F1
#
_cell.length_a   1.000
_cell.length_b   1.000
_cell.length_c   1.000
_cell.angle_alpha   90.00
_cell.angle_beta   90.00
_cell.angle_gamma   90.00
#
_symmetry.space_group_name_H-M   'P 1'
#
loop_
_entity.id
_entity.type
_entity.pdbx_description
1 polymer ?
#
loop_
_entity_poly.entity_id
_entity_poly.type
_entity_poly.pdbx_seq_one_letter_code
_entity_poly.pdbx_strand_id
1 'polypeptide(L)'
;MKHQLDWSSYETAGQGDAYAGIPATGGDFAKAVAVCISDRLCQRKPKGVMCPSFRVTDAAGHSPGGRVLALKAALNGEYGPAPFSDPRLVEAMDLCVGCKGCKRECANQVDMAAIKI
;
A
#
# COMPACT_ATOMS: atom_id res chain seq x y z
N MET A 1 -3.29 -7.87 10.50
CA MET A 1 -3.70 -6.68 9.76
C MET A 1 -5.20 -6.47 9.96
N LYS A 2 -5.57 -5.37 10.61
CA LYS A 2 -6.95 -4.98 10.97
C LYS A 2 -7.54 -4.14 9.84
N HIS A 3 -8.15 -4.79 8.84
CA HIS A 3 -8.91 -4.08 7.79
C HIS A 3 -10.26 -3.52 8.28
N GLN A 4 -10.64 -3.77 9.55
CA GLN A 4 -11.93 -3.40 10.15
C GLN A 4 -11.91 -2.05 10.89
N LEU A 5 -10.96 -1.16 10.56
CA LEU A 5 -10.92 0.21 11.09
C LEU A 5 -11.94 1.11 10.38
N ASP A 6 -12.18 2.32 10.91
CA ASP A 6 -12.93 3.35 10.20
C ASP A 6 -12.10 3.88 9.03
N TRP A 7 -12.57 3.61 7.81
CA TRP A 7 -11.96 4.02 6.54
C TRP A 7 -12.78 5.07 5.80
N SER A 8 -13.78 5.67 6.45
CA SER A 8 -14.71 6.62 5.82
C SER A 8 -14.01 7.80 5.14
N SER A 9 -12.83 8.21 5.62
CA SER A 9 -12.01 9.25 4.98
C SER A 9 -11.54 8.90 3.56
N TYR A 10 -11.64 7.63 3.15
CA TYR A 10 -11.26 7.13 1.83
C TYR A 10 -12.47 6.74 0.97
N GLU A 11 -13.70 7.05 1.39
CA GLU A 11 -14.93 6.65 0.67
C GLU A 11 -14.92 7.07 -0.81
N THR A 12 -14.35 8.24 -1.12
CA THR A 12 -14.26 8.79 -2.48
C THR A 12 -12.89 8.58 -3.13
N ALA A 13 -11.94 7.94 -2.42
CA ALA A 13 -10.58 7.79 -2.89
C ALA A 13 -10.51 6.89 -4.15
N GLY A 14 -9.88 7.40 -5.21
CA GLY A 14 -9.76 6.70 -6.48
C GLY A 14 -11.05 6.63 -7.31
N GLN A 15 -12.16 7.22 -6.86
CA GLN A 15 -13.40 7.21 -7.62
C GLN A 15 -13.29 8.13 -8.85
N GLY A 16 -13.50 7.56 -10.04
CA GLY A 16 -13.33 8.26 -11.31
C GLY A 16 -11.87 8.35 -11.81
N ASP A 17 -10.90 7.85 -11.03
CA ASP A 17 -9.52 7.71 -11.48
C ASP A 17 -9.33 6.37 -12.20
N ALA A 18 -9.06 6.43 -13.50
CA ALA A 18 -8.81 5.25 -14.34
C ALA A 18 -7.60 4.42 -13.88
N TYR A 19 -6.70 5.01 -13.08
CA TYR A 19 -5.47 4.36 -12.60
C TYR A 19 -5.55 3.85 -11.17
N ALA A 20 -6.61 4.18 -10.42
CA ALA A 20 -6.72 3.78 -9.01
C ALA A 20 -6.76 2.26 -8.86
N GLY A 21 -7.46 1.55 -9.76
CA GLY A 21 -7.56 0.09 -9.73
C GLY A 21 -8.01 -0.41 -8.35
N ILE A 22 -9.22 0.00 -7.94
CA ILE A 22 -9.82 -0.35 -6.66
C ILE A 22 -10.04 -1.88 -6.61
N PRO A 23 -9.50 -2.59 -5.60
CA PRO A 23 -9.70 -4.03 -5.47
C PRO A 23 -11.18 -4.44 -5.36
N ALA A 24 -11.48 -5.68 -5.76
CA ALA A 24 -12.84 -6.22 -5.79
C ALA A 24 -13.47 -6.40 -4.40
N THR A 25 -12.65 -6.57 -3.36
CA THR A 25 -13.10 -6.73 -1.97
C THR A 25 -12.39 -5.75 -1.04
N GLY A 26 -12.95 -5.54 0.15
CA GLY A 26 -12.36 -4.69 1.20
C GLY A 26 -13.00 -3.31 1.38
N GLY A 27 -14.01 -2.95 0.59
CA GLY A 27 -14.77 -1.70 0.80
C GLY A 27 -13.88 -0.45 0.79
N ASP A 28 -14.07 0.46 1.74
CA ASP A 28 -13.29 1.70 1.82
C ASP A 28 -11.80 1.47 2.13
N PHE A 29 -11.43 0.36 2.76
CA PHE A 29 -10.02 -0.03 2.89
C PHE A 29 -9.37 -0.30 1.52
N ALA A 30 -10.12 -0.94 0.61
CA ALA A 30 -9.65 -1.17 -0.75
C ALA A 30 -9.40 0.15 -1.49
N LYS A 31 -10.25 1.15 -1.27
CA LYS A 31 -10.08 2.51 -1.81
C LYS A 31 -8.85 3.22 -1.22
N ALA A 32 -8.58 3.06 0.07
CA ALA A 32 -7.36 3.56 0.71
C ALA A 32 -6.09 2.96 0.08
N VAL A 33 -6.12 1.66 -0.25
CA VAL A 33 -5.04 0.96 -0.97
C VAL A 33 -4.96 1.43 -2.44
N ALA A 34 -6.08 1.76 -3.06
CA ALA A 34 -6.19 2.14 -4.47
C ALA A 34 -5.61 3.51 -4.83
N VAL A 35 -5.31 4.37 -3.83
CA VAL A 35 -4.70 5.70 -4.05
C VAL A 35 -3.36 5.63 -4.81
N CYS A 36 -2.69 4.47 -4.83
CA CYS A 36 -1.48 4.26 -5.62
C CYS A 36 -1.75 4.16 -7.12
N ILE A 37 -1.24 5.13 -7.88
CA ILE A 37 -1.30 5.18 -9.37
C ILE A 37 -0.15 4.46 -10.09
N SER A 38 0.71 3.73 -9.36
CA SER A 38 1.81 2.93 -9.92
C SER A 38 2.91 3.71 -10.69
N ASP A 39 3.15 4.98 -10.35
CA ASP A 39 4.19 5.84 -10.97
C ASP A 39 5.65 5.47 -10.60
N ARG A 40 5.82 4.58 -9.60
CA ARG A 40 7.11 4.14 -9.04
C ARG A 40 8.02 5.26 -8.52
N LEU A 41 7.48 6.43 -8.18
CA LEU A 41 8.26 7.50 -7.52
C LEU A 41 8.97 6.98 -6.27
N CYS A 42 8.29 6.09 -5.55
CA CYS A 42 8.77 5.49 -4.31
C CYS A 42 9.90 4.46 -4.44
N GLN A 43 10.31 4.13 -5.67
CA GLN A 43 11.47 3.30 -5.97
C GLN A 43 12.68 4.13 -6.42
N ARG A 44 12.50 5.45 -6.52
CA ARG A 44 13.62 6.38 -6.74
C ARG A 44 14.30 6.62 -5.39
N LYS A 45 15.59 6.97 -5.40
CA LYS A 45 16.37 7.34 -4.20
C LYS A 45 16.69 8.86 -4.15
N PRO A 46 15.69 9.77 -4.21
CA PRO A 46 15.95 11.20 -4.07
C PRO A 46 16.39 11.54 -2.63
N LYS A 47 16.75 12.81 -2.42
CA LYS A 47 16.87 13.37 -1.06
C LYS A 47 15.49 13.28 -0.38
N GLY A 48 15.43 12.74 0.82
CA GLY A 48 14.18 12.45 1.53
C GLY A 48 14.26 11.16 2.33
N VAL A 49 13.17 10.81 2.99
CA VAL A 49 13.03 9.63 3.84
C VAL A 49 12.35 8.48 3.09
N MET A 50 11.61 8.75 1.99
CA MET A 50 10.68 7.78 1.39
C MET A 50 11.28 6.38 1.26
N CYS A 51 10.58 5.50 1.99
CA CYS A 51 10.78 4.11 2.36
C CYS A 51 12.20 3.69 2.76
N PRO A 52 12.54 3.74 4.07
CA PRO A 52 13.81 3.23 4.59
C PRO A 52 14.07 1.77 4.21
N SER A 53 13.04 0.91 4.27
CA SER A 53 13.16 -0.51 3.91
C SER A 53 13.63 -0.71 2.47
N PHE A 54 13.00 -0.01 1.50
CA PHE A 54 13.40 -0.09 0.10
C PHE A 54 14.82 0.43 -0.11
N ARG A 55 15.20 1.53 0.56
CA ARG A 55 16.55 2.12 0.44
C ARG A 55 17.65 1.17 0.90
N VAL A 56 17.36 0.31 1.88
CA VAL A 56 18.29 -0.70 2.40
C VAL A 56 18.29 -1.96 1.53
N THR A 57 17.13 -2.45 1.12
CA THR A 57 17.03 -3.77 0.48
C THR A 57 17.08 -3.74 -1.05
N ASP A 58 16.77 -2.61 -1.68
CA ASP A 58 16.51 -2.46 -3.13
C ASP A 58 15.42 -3.38 -3.72
N ALA A 59 14.80 -4.24 -2.90
CA ALA A 59 13.67 -5.07 -3.27
C ALA A 59 12.39 -4.22 -3.45
N ALA A 60 11.86 -4.20 -4.68
CA ALA A 60 10.66 -3.44 -5.03
C ALA A 60 9.45 -3.73 -4.13
N GLY A 61 9.32 -4.96 -3.61
CA GLY A 61 8.27 -5.36 -2.65
C GLY A 61 8.30 -4.56 -1.35
N HIS A 62 9.46 -4.07 -0.92
CA HIS A 62 9.58 -3.25 0.29
C HIS A 62 9.32 -1.76 0.07
N SER A 63 9.06 -1.33 -1.17
CA SER A 63 8.58 0.03 -1.47
C SER A 63 7.10 0.22 -1.10
N PRO A 64 6.61 1.45 -0.91
CA PRO A 64 5.18 1.74 -0.71
C PRO A 64 4.31 1.19 -1.84
N GLY A 65 4.76 1.33 -3.10
CA GLY A 65 4.05 0.78 -4.26
C GLY A 65 4.03 -0.74 -4.26
N GLY A 66 5.15 -1.39 -3.92
CA GLY A 66 5.21 -2.86 -3.80
C GLY A 66 4.28 -3.40 -2.71
N ARG A 67 4.24 -2.73 -1.56
CA ARG A 67 3.30 -3.02 -0.46
C ARG A 67 1.85 -2.91 -0.90
N VAL A 68 1.52 -1.85 -1.64
CA VAL A 68 0.18 -1.67 -2.21
C VAL A 68 -0.16 -2.77 -3.21
N LEU A 69 0.77 -3.15 -4.10
CA LEU A 69 0.52 -4.24 -5.05
C LEU A 69 0.22 -5.57 -4.34
N ALA A 70 0.97 -5.91 -3.28
CA ALA A 70 0.69 -7.10 -2.48
C ALA A 70 -0.70 -7.04 -1.80
N LEU A 71 -1.12 -5.86 -1.32
CA LEU A 71 -2.46 -5.66 -0.78
C LEU A 71 -3.56 -5.76 -1.82
N LYS A 72 -3.35 -5.21 -3.02
CA LYS A 72 -4.31 -5.33 -4.12
C LYS A 72 -4.50 -6.81 -4.50
N ALA A 73 -3.42 -7.57 -4.62
CA ALA A 73 -3.47 -9.00 -4.90
C ALA A 73 -4.24 -9.78 -3.80
N ALA A 74 -3.94 -9.49 -2.53
CA ALA A 74 -4.66 -10.06 -1.39
C ALA A 74 -6.18 -9.78 -1.44
N LEU A 75 -6.55 -8.53 -1.70
CA LEU A 75 -7.95 -8.08 -1.78
C LEU A 75 -8.67 -8.54 -3.06
N ASN A 76 -7.94 -8.92 -4.11
CA ASN A 76 -8.51 -9.52 -5.31
C ASN A 76 -8.61 -11.06 -5.22
N GLY A 77 -8.22 -11.66 -4.10
CA GLY A 77 -8.31 -13.10 -3.87
C GLY A 77 -7.16 -13.92 -4.46
N GLU A 78 -6.08 -13.27 -4.94
CA GLU A 78 -4.91 -13.96 -5.52
C GLU A 78 -4.11 -14.74 -4.48
N TYR A 79 -4.29 -14.43 -3.20
CA TYR A 79 -3.59 -15.05 -2.06
C TYR A 79 -4.46 -16.08 -1.32
N GLY A 80 -5.55 -16.54 -1.95
CA GLY A 80 -6.39 -17.61 -1.42
C GLY A 80 -7.28 -17.17 -0.24
N PRO A 81 -7.74 -18.11 0.61
CA PRO A 81 -8.78 -17.86 1.61
C PRO A 81 -8.29 -17.08 2.85
N ALA A 82 -6.97 -17.07 3.10
CA ALA A 82 -6.36 -16.34 4.21
C ALA A 82 -5.35 -15.29 3.70
N PRO A 83 -5.78 -14.34 2.85
CA PRO A 83 -4.88 -13.53 2.05
C PRO A 83 -4.00 -12.61 2.88
N PHE A 84 -4.49 -12.16 4.05
CA PHE A 84 -3.75 -11.32 5.00
C PHE A 84 -2.66 -12.04 5.80
N SER A 85 -2.65 -13.38 5.76
CA SER A 85 -1.61 -14.22 6.39
C SER A 85 -0.68 -14.85 5.37
N ASP A 86 -0.86 -14.55 4.07
CA ASP A 86 -0.01 -15.08 3.01
C ASP A 86 1.44 -14.58 3.20
N PRO A 87 2.45 -15.48 3.11
CA PRO A 87 3.85 -15.12 3.31
C PRO A 87 4.31 -13.94 2.44
N ARG A 88 3.79 -13.81 1.21
CA ARG A 88 4.17 -12.73 0.29
C ARG A 88 3.72 -11.37 0.80
N LEU A 89 2.51 -11.29 1.36
CA LEU A 89 2.03 -10.06 1.97
C LEU A 89 2.74 -9.77 3.29
N VAL A 90 2.98 -10.81 4.11
CA VAL A 90 3.69 -10.69 5.38
C VAL A 90 5.11 -10.14 5.13
N GLU A 91 5.87 -10.74 4.21
CA GLU A 91 7.19 -10.28 3.80
C GLU A 91 7.14 -8.83 3.28
N ALA A 92 6.21 -8.55 2.37
CA ALA A 92 6.02 -7.21 1.84
C ALA A 92 5.74 -6.20 2.95
N MET A 93 5.13 -6.58 4.08
CA MET A 93 4.79 -5.70 5.20
C MET A 93 5.86 -5.65 6.31
N ASP A 94 6.67 -6.68 6.48
CA ASP A 94 7.52 -6.92 7.64
C ASP A 94 8.39 -5.70 8.00
N LEU A 95 9.17 -5.22 7.03
CA LEU A 95 10.12 -4.11 7.24
C LEU A 95 9.50 -2.69 7.28
N CYS A 96 8.18 -2.52 7.16
CA CYS A 96 7.57 -1.19 7.27
C CYS A 96 7.49 -0.76 8.73
N VAL A 97 8.24 0.26 9.11
CA VAL A 97 8.24 0.80 10.48
C VAL A 97 7.17 1.88 10.73
N GLY A 98 6.24 2.07 9.80
CA GLY A 98 5.17 3.07 9.97
C GLY A 98 5.67 4.52 10.01
N CYS A 99 6.86 4.83 9.46
CA CYS A 99 7.51 6.15 9.57
C CYS A 99 6.79 7.32 8.86
N LYS A 100 5.69 7.07 8.13
CA LYS A 100 4.91 8.08 7.37
C LYS A 100 5.67 8.82 6.25
N GLY A 101 6.89 8.40 5.89
CA GLY A 101 7.63 8.99 4.76
C GLY A 101 6.88 8.85 3.43
N CYS A 102 6.20 7.72 3.20
CA CYS A 102 5.32 7.52 2.05
C CYS A 102 4.20 8.56 1.97
N LYS A 103 3.50 8.84 3.07
CA LYS A 103 2.42 9.83 3.13
C LYS A 103 2.91 11.24 2.77
N ARG A 104 4.10 11.62 3.27
CA ARG A 104 4.65 12.97 3.10
C ARG A 104 5.21 13.22 1.70
N GLU A 105 5.86 12.23 1.11
CA GLU A 105 6.67 12.42 -0.10
C GLU A 105 6.00 11.85 -1.37
N CYS A 106 4.92 11.05 -1.25
CA CYS A 106 4.22 10.49 -2.40
C CYS A 106 3.31 11.56 -2.99
N ALA A 107 3.31 11.71 -4.33
CA ALA A 107 2.41 12.64 -5.01
C ALA A 107 0.92 12.39 -4.67
N ASN A 108 0.54 11.12 -4.46
CA ASN A 108 -0.81 10.72 -4.07
C ASN A 108 -0.95 10.40 -2.58
N GLN A 109 0.07 10.69 -1.76
CA GLN A 109 -0.02 10.59 -0.29
C GLN A 109 -0.41 9.20 0.26
N VAL A 110 0.05 8.12 -0.38
CA VAL A 110 -0.16 6.75 0.13
C VAL A 110 0.30 6.63 1.60
N ASP A 111 -0.61 6.22 2.49
CA ASP A 111 -0.38 6.17 3.94
C ASP A 111 -0.20 4.72 4.45
N MET A 112 0.99 4.16 4.24
CA MET A 112 1.28 2.80 4.74
C MET A 112 1.26 2.69 6.26
N ALA A 113 1.37 3.81 6.99
CA ALA A 113 1.31 3.78 8.45
C ALA A 113 -0.13 3.53 8.93
N ALA A 114 -1.12 4.09 8.23
CA ALA A 114 -2.53 3.77 8.45
C ALA A 114 -2.87 2.36 7.93
N ILE A 115 -2.35 1.97 6.77
CA ILE A 115 -2.70 0.70 6.10
C ILE A 115 -2.11 -0.54 6.79
N LYS A 116 -0.91 -0.46 7.39
CA LYS A 116 -0.21 -1.63 7.97
C LYS A 116 -0.84 -2.21 9.26
N ILE A 117 -1.80 -1.51 9.89
CA ILE A 117 -2.32 -1.81 11.24
C ILE A 117 -2.92 -3.23 11.33
#